data_AF-A0A071MV81-F1
#
_entry.id   AF-A0A071MV81-F1
#
_cell.length_a   1.000
_cell.length_b   1.000
_cell.length_c   1.000
_cell.angle_alpha   90.00
_cell.angle_beta   90.00
_cell.angle_gamma   90.00
#
_symmetry.space_group_name_H-M   'P 1'
#
loop_
_entity.id
_entity.type
_entity.pdbx_description
1 polymer ?
#
loop_
_entity_poly.entity_id
_entity_poly.type
_entity_poly.pdbx_seq_one_letter_code
_entity_poly.pdbx_strand_id
1 'polypeptide(L)' 'MVHGSVALASGSATVKLTGPAVYTSASSYTCTANDTTAANAVKVSQDSGASITFTGTGTNTVQFLCAGN' A
#
# COMPACT_ATOMS: atom_id res chain seq x y z
N MET A 1 -12.31 1.72 6.12
CA MET A 1 -11.29 2.32 5.23
C MET A 1 -9.98 2.44 6.00
N VAL A 2 -8.87 2.06 5.39
CA VAL A 2 -7.52 2.13 5.97
C VAL A 2 -6.72 3.14 5.19
N HIS A 3 -6.00 4.01 5.89
CA HIS A 3 -5.11 5.00 5.26
C HIS A 3 -3.80 5.07 6.02
N GLY A 4 -2.73 5.37 5.31
CA GLY A 4 -1.41 5.50 5.91
C GLY A 4 -0.37 5.96 4.90
N SER A 5 0.86 6.10 5.36
CA SER A 5 2.01 6.43 4.53
C SER A 5 3.15 5.45 4.80
N VAL A 6 3.87 5.08 3.75
CA VAL A 6 5.04 4.21 3.84
C VAL A 6 6.18 4.76 3.00
N ALA A 7 7.39 4.74 3.54
CA ALA A 7 8.59 5.08 2.80
C ALA A 7 9.07 3.84 2.03
N LEU A 8 9.33 4.00 0.73
CA LEU A 8 9.94 2.96 -0.09
C LEU A 8 11.42 2.88 0.26
N ALA A 9 11.86 1.68 0.62
CA ALA A 9 13.27 1.37 0.73
C ALA A 9 13.69 0.74 -0.59
N SER A 10 14.59 1.37 -1.34
CA SER A 10 15.08 0.85 -2.64
C SER A 10 13.97 0.50 -3.65
N GLY A 11 12.91 1.31 -3.70
CA GLY A 11 11.81 1.12 -4.66
C GLY A 11 10.73 0.13 -4.23
N SER A 12 10.75 -0.40 -3.01
CA SER A 12 9.65 -1.22 -2.49
C SER A 12 9.37 -0.98 -1.00
N ALA A 13 8.13 -1.24 -0.60
CA ALA A 13 7.71 -1.25 0.78
C ALA A 13 6.56 -2.24 0.98
N THR A 14 6.59 -3.00 2.07
CA THR A 14 5.49 -3.89 2.44
C THR A 14 4.82 -3.37 3.70
N VAL A 15 3.51 -3.16 3.61
CA VAL A 15 2.66 -2.76 4.73
C VAL A 15 1.87 -3.98 5.18
N LYS A 16 1.92 -4.24 6.49
CA LYS A 16 1.10 -5.26 7.14
C LYS A 16 -0.01 -4.60 7.94
N LEU A 17 -1.25 -4.82 7.54
CA LEU A 17 -2.44 -4.44 8.27
C LEU A 17 -2.56 -5.30 9.53
N THR A 18 -2.99 -4.69 10.63
CA THR A 18 -3.20 -5.37 11.90
C THR A 18 -4.51 -4.93 12.53
N GLY A 19 -5.05 -5.76 13.43
CA GLY A 19 -6.30 -5.48 14.12
C GLY A 19 -7.53 -5.44 13.20
N PRO A 20 -8.52 -4.57 13.46
CA PRO A 20 -9.77 -4.53 12.71
C PRO A 20 -9.62 -4.00 11.27
N ALA A 21 -8.42 -3.57 10.89
CA ALA A 21 -8.07 -3.11 9.54
C ALA A 21 -7.73 -4.27 8.59
N VAL A 22 -7.62 -5.51 9.08
CA VAL A 22 -7.32 -6.69 8.27
C VAL A 22 -8.55 -7.11 7.47
N TYR A 23 -8.39 -7.26 6.16
CA TYR A 23 -9.42 -7.78 5.27
C TYR A 23 -9.39 -9.32 5.22
N THR A 24 -10.46 -9.92 4.73
CA THR A 24 -10.60 -11.38 4.60
C THR A 24 -9.68 -11.99 3.55
N SER A 25 -9.45 -11.28 2.44
CA SER A 25 -8.62 -11.76 1.32
C SER A 25 -8.09 -10.57 0.51
N ALA A 26 -7.06 -10.80 -0.32
CA ALA A 26 -6.47 -9.78 -1.19
C ALA A 26 -7.49 -9.12 -2.14
N SER A 27 -8.51 -9.86 -2.57
CA SER A 27 -9.59 -9.39 -3.45
C SER A 27 -10.77 -8.76 -2.71
N SER A 28 -10.80 -8.81 -1.37
CA SER A 28 -11.87 -8.21 -0.57
C SER A 28 -11.70 -6.70 -0.39
N TYR A 29 -10.61 -6.13 -0.90
CA TYR A 29 -10.30 -4.72 -0.79
C TYR A 29 -9.46 -4.24 -1.97
N THR A 30 -9.54 -2.95 -2.23
CA THR A 30 -8.73 -2.27 -3.24
C THR A 30 -7.90 -1.18 -2.56
N CYS A 31 -6.61 -1.13 -2.90
CA CYS A 31 -5.73 -0.07 -2.43
C CYS A 31 -5.27 0.82 -3.58
N THR A 32 -5.26 2.12 -3.33
CA THR A 32 -4.62 3.12 -4.16
C THR A 32 -3.39 3.65 -3.45
N ALA A 33 -2.40 4.07 -4.22
CA ALA A 33 -1.14 4.62 -3.73
C ALA A 33 -0.78 5.85 -4.54
N ASN A 34 -0.34 6.90 -3.84
CA ASN A 34 0.15 8.13 -4.44
C ASN A 34 1.53 8.46 -3.88
N ASP A 35 2.51 8.63 -4.76
CA ASP A 35 3.82 9.16 -4.39
C ASP A 35 3.69 10.65 -4.07
N THR A 36 4.14 11.03 -2.88
CA THR A 36 4.06 12.41 -2.37
C THR A 36 5.39 13.12 -2.40
N THR A 37 6.46 12.41 -2.74
CA THR A 37 7.82 12.95 -2.87
C THR A 37 8.15 13.32 -4.31
N ALA A 38 7.66 12.55 -5.28
CA ALA A 38 7.83 12.81 -6.71
C ALA A 38 6.60 12.31 -7.49
N ALA A 39 6.42 12.78 -8.73
CA ALA A 39 5.34 12.32 -9.60
C ALA A 39 5.67 10.97 -10.25
N ASN A 40 5.95 9.95 -9.43
CA ASN A 40 6.41 8.64 -9.88
C ASN A 40 5.29 7.61 -9.77
N ALA A 41 5.25 6.66 -10.71
CA ALA A 41 4.26 5.60 -10.70
C ALA A 41 4.52 4.62 -9.54
N VAL A 42 3.45 4.27 -8.82
CA VAL A 42 3.48 3.26 -7.74
C VAL A 42 2.56 2.12 -8.12
N LYS A 43 3.11 0.91 -8.18
CA LYS A 43 2.37 -0.33 -8.29
C LYS A 43 1.96 -0.78 -6.89
N VAL A 44 0.68 -1.12 -6.74
CA VAL A 44 0.14 -1.73 -5.51
C VAL A 44 -0.14 -3.21 -5.78
N SER A 45 0.26 -4.06 -4.85
CA SER A 45 0.02 -5.51 -4.87
C SER A 45 -0.61 -5.91 -3.54
N GLN A 46 -1.85 -6.40 -3.55
CA GLN A 46 -2.45 -7.00 -2.37
C GLN A 46 -2.03 -8.47 -2.31
N ASP A 47 -1.11 -8.82 -1.41
CA ASP A 47 -0.58 -10.19 -1.32
C ASP A 47 -1.48 -11.07 -0.44
N SER A 48 -2.17 -10.48 0.53
CA SER A 48 -3.16 -11.16 1.38
C SER A 48 -4.20 -10.18 1.93
N GLY A 49 -5.16 -10.67 2.73
CA GLY A 49 -6.08 -9.81 3.49
C GLY A 49 -5.39 -8.80 4.43
N ALA A 50 -4.14 -9.08 4.82
CA ALA A 50 -3.37 -8.26 5.75
C ALA A 50 -2.06 -7.71 5.17
N SER A 51 -1.67 -8.07 3.95
CA SER A 51 -0.36 -7.72 3.40
C SER A 51 -0.50 -7.01 2.07
N ILE A 52 0.15 -5.85 1.96
CA ILE A 52 0.17 -5.03 0.76
C ILE A 52 1.61 -4.66 0.46
N THR A 53 2.04 -4.90 -0.77
CA THR A 53 3.34 -4.48 -1.26
C THR A 53 3.18 -3.31 -2.22
N PHE A 54 3.86 -2.22 -1.93
CA PHE A 54 3.99 -1.04 -2.76
C PHE A 54 5.35 -1.10 -3.46
N THR A 55 5.35 -0.89 -4.77
CA THR A 55 6.58 -0.85 -5.57
C THR A 55 6.57 0.43 -6.38
N GLY A 56 7.67 1.17 -6.30
CA GLY A 56 7.88 2.42 -7.01
C GLY A 56 9.36 2.56 -7.33
N THR A 57 9.85 3.79 -7.31
CA THR A 57 11.25 4.07 -7.64
C THR A 57 11.92 4.85 -6.51
N GLY A 58 13.20 4.57 -6.26
CA GLY A 58 14.00 5.35 -5.30
C GLY A 58 13.53 5.21 -3.84
N THR A 59 13.81 6.23 -3.05
CA THR A 59 13.49 6.32 -1.62
C THR A 59 12.39 7.35 -1.37
N ASN A 60 11.24 7.07 -1.98
CA ASN A 60 10.10 7.96 -2.02
C ASN A 60 9.07 7.63 -0.93
N THR A 61 8.26 8.61 -0.51
CA THR A 61 7.17 8.38 0.44
C THR A 61 5.84 8.29 -0.29
N VAL A 62 5.15 7.18 -0.07
CA VAL A 62 3.87 6.87 -0.70
C VAL A 62 2.76 6.91 0.34
N GLN A 63 1.71 7.67 0.05
CA GLN A 63 0.46 7.62 0.79
C GLN A 63 -0.46 6.58 0.14
N PHE A 64 -1.06 5.73 0.95
CA PHE A 64 -1.96 4.70 0.48
C PHE A 64 -3.31 4.76 1.17
N LEU A 65 -4.35 4.40 0.41
CA LEU A 65 -5.72 4.32 0.88
C LEU A 65 -6.33 3.00 0.41
N CYS A 66 -6.78 2.17 1.35
CA CYS A 66 -7.41 0.89 1.10
C CYS A 66 -8.87 0.92 1.55
N ALA A 67 -9.77 0.51 0.67
CA ALA A 67 -11.19 0.37 0.93
C ALA A 67 -11.65 -1.05 0.65
N GLY A 68 -12.49 -1.60 1.52
CA GLY A 68 -13.16 -2.88 1.28
C GLY A 68 -14.18 -2.74 0.14
N ASN A 69 -14.33 -3.80 -0.65
CA ASN A 69 -15.37 -3.91 -1.66
C ASN A 69 -16.75 -4.15 -1.04
#